data_AF-A0A2P7SGE0-F1
#
_entry.id   AF-A0A2P7SGE0-F1
#
_cell.length_a   1.000
_cell.length_b   1.000
_cell.length_c   1.000
_cell.angle_alpha   90.00
_cell.angle_beta   90.00
_cell.angle_gamma   90.00
#
_symmetry.space_group_name_H-M   'P 1'
#
loop_
_entity.id
_entity.type
_entity.pdbx_description
1 polymer ?
#
loop_
_entity_poly.entity_id
_entity_poly.type
_entity_poly.pdbx_seq_one_letter_code
_entity_poly.pdbx_strand_id
1 'polypeptide(L)'
;MNYRATKIRVTCDEEVVREWASYMLAHIDEVSLALRNEGVRHEMWFMSRDSSLFIIGVMDVESLAASKAIAANSRLSVDERHRRFKDFWDRSSFETLPIDPAKAPSFEACELLLEARP
;
A
#
# COMPACT_ATOMS: atom_id res chain seq x y z
N MET A 1 3.64 15.51 -8.37
CA MET A 1 3.60 14.50 -7.31
C MET A 1 2.51 14.92 -6.34
N ASN A 2 1.71 13.96 -5.90
CA ASN A 2 0.56 14.15 -5.03
C ASN A 2 0.53 13.01 -4.01
N TYR A 3 1.60 12.88 -3.23
CA TYR A 3 1.72 11.79 -2.27
C TYR A 3 0.65 11.90 -1.19
N ARG A 4 0.11 10.73 -0.84
CA ARG A 4 -0.79 10.54 0.30
C ARG A 4 -0.28 9.35 1.09
N ALA A 5 -0.24 9.47 2.42
CA ALA A 5 0.14 8.40 3.32
C ALA A 5 -1.04 8.06 4.24
N THR A 6 -1.34 6.77 4.38
CA THR A 6 -2.36 6.27 5.31
C THR A 6 -1.74 5.22 6.22
N LYS A 7 -1.79 5.45 7.53
CA LYS A 7 -1.48 4.46 8.56
C LYS A 7 -2.71 3.62 8.83
N ILE A 8 -2.51 2.31 8.93
CA ILE A 8 -3.58 1.32 9.09
C ILE A 8 -3.11 0.27 10.09
N ARG A 9 -3.87 0.05 11.17
CA ARG A 9 -3.66 -1.10 12.04
C ARG A 9 -4.12 -2.36 11.33
N VAL A 10 -3.34 -3.43 11.47
CA VAL A 10 -3.69 -4.76 10.94
C VAL A 10 -4.01 -5.72 12.07
N THR A 11 -4.94 -6.64 11.84
CA THR A 11 -5.40 -7.63 12.83
C THR A 11 -4.73 -9.00 12.66
N CYS A 12 -3.90 -9.18 11.63
CA CYS A 12 -3.08 -10.36 11.42
C CYS A 12 -1.69 -10.21 12.06
N ASP A 13 -0.95 -11.31 12.10
CA ASP A 13 0.43 -11.34 12.58
C ASP A 13 1.43 -10.85 11.50
N GLU A 14 2.66 -10.59 11.94
CA GLU A 14 3.74 -10.08 11.06
C GLU A 14 4.01 -10.98 9.87
N GLU A 15 3.96 -12.30 10.09
CA GLU A 15 4.24 -13.30 9.07
C GLU A 15 3.30 -13.13 7.88
N VAL A 16 2.01 -12.89 8.13
CA VAL A 16 1.01 -12.65 7.08
C VAL A 16 1.31 -11.37 6.29
N VAL A 17 1.75 -10.30 6.98
CA VAL A 17 2.15 -9.05 6.32
C VAL A 17 3.38 -9.27 5.45
N ARG A 18 4.38 -9.99 5.95
CA ARG A 18 5.62 -10.31 5.24
C ARG A 18 5.38 -11.23 4.05
N GLU A 19 4.52 -12.23 4.19
CA GLU A 19 4.10 -13.09 3.07
C GLU A 19 3.39 -12.30 1.98
N TRP A 20 2.51 -11.37 2.36
CA TRP A 20 1.87 -10.48 1.41
C TRP A 20 2.91 -9.63 0.67
N ALA A 21 3.80 -8.95 1.39
CA ALA A 21 4.84 -8.11 0.78
C ALA A 21 5.78 -8.92 -0.14
N SER A 22 6.19 -10.11 0.30
CA SER A 22 7.06 -11.00 -0.47
C SER A 22 6.39 -11.46 -1.77
N TYR A 23 5.09 -11.75 -1.72
CA TYR A 23 4.31 -12.07 -2.92
C TYR A 23 4.26 -10.89 -3.89
N MET A 24 3.99 -9.67 -3.41
CA MET A 24 3.96 -8.47 -4.25
C MET A 24 5.32 -8.22 -4.92
N LEU A 25 6.41 -8.34 -4.17
CA LEU A 25 7.78 -8.21 -4.70
C LEU A 25 8.13 -9.29 -5.73
N ALA A 26 7.73 -10.53 -5.49
CA ALA A 26 7.95 -11.62 -6.45
C ALA A 26 7.17 -11.44 -7.76
N HIS A 27 6.12 -10.62 -7.76
CA HIS A 27 5.28 -10.31 -8.92
C HIS A 27 5.35 -8.82 -9.29
N ILE A 28 6.52 -8.19 -9.10
CA ILE A 28 6.69 -6.74 -9.23
C ILE A 28 6.25 -6.22 -10.61
N ASP A 29 6.46 -6.96 -11.69
CA ASP A 29 6.02 -6.56 -13.04
C ASP A 29 4.49 -6.45 -13.14
N GLU A 30 3.76 -7.34 -12.47
CA GLU A 30 2.31 -7.29 -12.40
C GLU A 30 1.82 -6.16 -11.49
N VAL A 31 2.54 -5.89 -10.39
CA VAL A 31 2.31 -4.71 -9.54
C VAL A 31 2.47 -3.43 -10.37
N SER A 32 3.57 -3.28 -11.11
CA SER A 32 3.81 -2.12 -11.98
C SER A 32 2.71 -1.95 -13.03
N LEU A 33 2.24 -3.05 -13.62
CA LEU A 33 1.11 -3.03 -14.55
C LEU A 33 -0.19 -2.56 -13.85
N ALA A 34 -0.47 -3.03 -12.64
CA ALA A 34 -1.62 -2.59 -11.84
C ALA A 34 -1.54 -1.08 -11.57
N LEU A 35 -0.40 -0.59 -11.09
CA LEU A 35 -0.17 0.83 -10.81
C LEU A 35 -0.36 1.69 -12.07
N ARG A 36 0.13 1.23 -13.22
CA ARG A 36 -0.07 1.89 -14.52
C ARG A 36 -1.54 2.01 -14.87
N ASN A 37 -2.31 0.92 -14.72
CA ASN A 37 -3.74 0.91 -15.02
C ASN A 37 -4.50 1.85 -14.08
N GLU A 38 -4.12 1.90 -12.81
CA GLU A 38 -4.76 2.73 -11.80
C GLU A 38 -4.37 4.22 -11.85
N GLY A 39 -3.35 4.58 -12.64
CA GLY A 39 -2.80 5.92 -12.69
C GLY A 39 -1.99 6.30 -11.45
N VAL A 40 -1.46 5.31 -10.72
CA VAL A 40 -0.59 5.49 -9.56
C VAL A 40 0.85 5.57 -10.05
N ARG A 41 1.53 6.67 -9.75
CA ARG A 41 2.90 6.93 -10.27
C ARG A 41 3.99 6.33 -9.39
N HIS A 42 3.69 6.09 -8.12
CA HIS A 42 4.61 5.54 -7.15
C HIS A 42 3.80 4.99 -5.98
N GLU A 43 4.12 3.77 -5.54
CA GLU A 43 3.55 3.16 -4.35
C GLU A 43 4.67 2.67 -3.42
N MET A 44 4.52 2.92 -2.12
CA MET A 44 5.39 2.39 -1.08
C MET A 44 4.56 1.83 0.08
N TRP A 45 5.04 0.76 0.68
CA TRP A 45 4.44 0.14 1.85
C TRP A 45 5.47 -0.02 2.94
N PHE A 46 5.13 0.47 4.13
CA PHE A 46 5.97 0.36 5.31
C PHE A 46 5.26 -0.45 6.40
N MET A 47 6.03 -1.04 7.30
CA MET A 47 5.53 -1.73 8.49
C MET A 47 6.30 -1.29 9.73
N SER A 48 5.59 -1.19 10.84
CA SER A 48 6.20 -1.00 12.15
C SER A 48 5.23 -1.44 13.26
N ARG A 49 5.66 -1.32 14.50
CA ARG A 49 4.88 -1.66 15.69
C ARG A 49 4.92 -0.49 16.68
N ASP A 50 3.76 -0.16 17.21
CA ASP A 50 3.62 0.65 18.42
C ASP A 50 3.10 -0.22 19.58
N SER A 51 1.93 0.09 20.10
CA SER A 51 1.05 -0.82 20.83
C SER A 51 0.48 -1.97 19.99
N SER A 52 0.48 -1.83 18.66
CA SER A 52 -0.09 -2.78 17.70
C SER A 52 0.72 -2.82 16.40
N LEU A 53 0.55 -3.89 15.61
CA LEU A 53 1.13 -3.97 14.26
C LEU A 53 0.36 -3.04 13.33
N PHE A 54 1.11 -2.25 12.56
CA PHE A 54 0.52 -1.36 11.56
C PHE A 54 1.34 -1.34 10.28
N ILE A 55 0.68 -0.94 9.21
CA ILE A 55 1.29 -0.64 7.92
C ILE A 55 1.04 0.82 7.55
N ILE A 56 1.91 1.39 6.74
CA ILE A 56 1.71 2.69 6.11
C ILE A 56 1.73 2.48 4.60
N GLY A 57 0.59 2.74 3.95
CA GLY A 57 0.49 2.78 2.50
C GLY A 57 0.70 4.20 1.99
N VAL A 58 1.62 4.38 1.05
CA VAL A 58 1.91 5.66 0.41
C VAL A 58 1.69 5.55 -1.09
N MET A 59 0.94 6.49 -1.66
CA MET A 59 0.66 6.52 -3.10
C MET A 59 0.83 7.94 -3.65
N ASP A 60 1.54 8.09 -4.78
CA ASP A 60 1.43 9.27 -5.65
C ASP A 60 0.34 9.03 -6.69
N VAL A 61 -0.82 9.65 -6.49
CA VAL A 61 -1.97 9.50 -7.37
C VAL A 61 -2.77 10.80 -7.47
N GLU A 62 -3.21 11.17 -8.67
CA GLU A 62 -4.03 12.37 -8.88
C GLU A 62 -5.43 12.21 -8.27
N SER A 63 -6.06 11.06 -8.50
CA SER A 63 -7.40 10.73 -7.97
C SER A 63 -7.42 9.35 -7.35
N LEU A 64 -7.40 9.32 -6.01
CA LEU A 64 -7.55 8.08 -5.24
C LEU A 64 -8.87 7.37 -5.53
N ALA A 65 -9.94 8.12 -5.80
CA ALA A 65 -11.24 7.55 -6.14
C ALA A 65 -11.21 6.81 -7.50
N ALA A 66 -10.53 7.38 -8.50
CA ALA A 66 -10.37 6.75 -9.80
C ALA A 66 -9.51 5.47 -9.72
N SER A 67 -8.36 5.52 -9.04
CA SER A 67 -7.51 4.33 -8.81
C SER A 67 -8.31 3.21 -8.14
N LYS A 68 -9.05 3.51 -7.06
CA LYS A 68 -9.90 2.51 -6.37
C LYS A 68 -10.96 1.89 -7.28
N ALA A 69 -11.57 2.67 -8.17
CA ALA A 69 -12.57 2.17 -9.11
C ALA A 69 -11.97 1.21 -10.15
N ILE A 70 -10.73 1.46 -10.58
CA ILE A 70 -10.00 0.60 -11.50
C ILE A 70 -9.55 -0.69 -10.79
N ALA A 71 -8.93 -0.56 -9.61
CA ALA A 71 -8.51 -1.68 -8.77
C ALA A 71 -9.66 -2.66 -8.47
N ALA A 72 -10.86 -2.14 -8.21
CA ALA A 72 -12.05 -2.94 -7.91
C ALA A 72 -12.44 -3.90 -9.05
N ASN A 73 -12.15 -3.54 -10.29
CA ASN A 73 -12.48 -4.32 -11.49
C ASN A 73 -11.29 -5.13 -12.04
N SER A 74 -10.11 -5.02 -11.41
CA SER A 74 -8.92 -5.71 -11.87
C SER A 74 -9.01 -7.22 -11.67
N ARG A 75 -8.43 -7.95 -12.63
CA ARG A 75 -8.29 -9.41 -12.65
C ARG A 75 -6.84 -9.86 -12.45
N LEU A 76 -5.94 -8.93 -12.14
CA LEU A 76 -4.55 -9.25 -11.84
C LEU A 76 -4.46 -10.01 -10.51
N SER A 77 -3.50 -10.93 -10.45
CA SER A 77 -3.32 -11.81 -9.29
C SER A 77 -2.88 -11.02 -8.05
N VAL A 78 -2.03 -10.00 -8.25
CA VAL A 78 -1.60 -9.05 -7.21
C VAL A 78 -2.77 -8.27 -6.61
N ASP A 79 -3.77 -7.88 -7.41
CA ASP A 79 -4.95 -7.15 -6.92
C ASP A 79 -5.91 -8.07 -6.15
N GLU A 80 -6.00 -9.34 -6.53
CA GLU A 80 -6.69 -10.34 -5.73
C GLU A 80 -5.98 -10.57 -4.38
N ARG A 81 -4.65 -10.79 -4.39
CA ARG A 81 -3.86 -10.98 -3.17
C ARG A 81 -3.95 -9.76 -2.26
N HIS A 82 -3.85 -8.56 -2.82
CA HIS A 82 -3.95 -7.31 -2.06
C HIS A 82 -5.37 -7.09 -1.51
N ARG A 83 -6.43 -7.44 -2.25
CA ARG A 83 -7.81 -7.43 -1.72
C ARG A 83 -7.99 -8.36 -0.52
N ARG A 84 -7.48 -9.60 -0.60
CA ARG A 84 -7.53 -10.54 0.53
C ARG A 84 -6.77 -10.00 1.74
N PHE A 85 -5.63 -9.34 1.51
CA PHE A 85 -4.88 -8.70 2.59
C PHE A 85 -5.65 -7.56 3.28
N LYS A 86 -6.48 -6.81 2.53
CA LYS A 86 -7.35 -5.76 3.08
C LYS A 86 -8.40 -6.27 4.07
N ASP A 87 -8.68 -7.57 4.10
CA ASP A 87 -9.60 -8.15 5.08
C ASP A 87 -9.04 -8.10 6.51
N PHE A 88 -7.71 -8.01 6.66
CA PHE A 88 -7.04 -7.83 7.95
C PHE A 88 -6.93 -6.36 8.38
N TRP A 89 -7.41 -5.41 7.58
CA TRP A 89 -7.30 -3.99 7.90
C TRP A 89 -8.40 -3.58 8.87
N ASP A 90 -8.02 -3.02 10.01
CA ASP A 90 -8.99 -2.35 10.88
C ASP A 90 -9.39 -1.01 10.24
N ARG A 91 -10.53 -1.01 9.55
CA ARG A 91 -11.08 0.17 8.87
C ARG A 91 -11.36 1.34 9.79
N SER A 92 -11.56 1.10 11.10
CA SER A 92 -11.76 2.16 12.09
C SER A 92 -10.45 2.85 12.48
N SER A 93 -9.29 2.24 12.17
CA SER A 93 -7.96 2.74 12.51
C SER A 93 -7.31 3.61 11.43
N PHE A 94 -8.02 3.85 10.32
CA PHE A 94 -7.43 4.57 9.18
C PHE A 94 -7.08 6.01 9.59
N GLU A 95 -5.80 6.33 9.49
CA GLU A 95 -5.26 7.63 9.83
C GLU A 95 -4.48 8.18 8.64
N THR A 96 -4.88 9.34 8.12
CA THR A 96 -4.07 10.05 7.11
C THR A 96 -2.90 10.72 7.82
N LEU A 97 -1.68 10.38 7.40
CA LEU A 97 -0.48 10.97 7.98
C LEU A 97 -0.17 12.31 7.31
N PRO A 98 0.22 13.34 8.09
CA PRO A 98 0.68 14.60 7.52
C PRO A 98 2.06 14.40 6.88
N ILE A 99 2.13 14.56 5.56
CA ILE A 99 3.37 14.48 4.77
C ILE A 99 3.45 15.66 3.78
N ASP A 100 4.65 15.91 3.24
CA ASP A 100 4.83 16.79 2.09
C ASP A 100 4.37 16.06 0.81
N PRO A 101 3.25 16.46 0.16
CA PRO A 101 2.74 15.75 -1.01
C PRO A 101 3.66 15.87 -2.24
N ALA A 102 4.63 16.81 -2.23
CA ALA A 102 5.57 17.02 -3.32
C ALA A 102 6.80 16.09 -3.25
N LYS A 103 6.99 15.34 -2.16
CA LYS A 103 8.18 14.51 -1.94
C LYS A 103 7.80 13.10 -1.48
N ALA A 104 8.56 12.11 -1.93
CA ALA A 104 8.41 10.75 -1.41
C ALA A 104 8.77 10.76 0.08
N PRO A 105 7.85 10.39 0.98
CA PRO A 105 8.14 10.36 2.41
C PRO A 105 9.05 9.18 2.75
N SER A 106 9.85 9.35 3.79
CA SER A 106 10.52 8.27 4.52
C SER A 106 9.97 8.22 5.95
N PHE A 107 9.93 7.03 6.54
CA PHE A 107 9.53 6.82 7.92
C PHE A 107 10.65 6.06 8.64
N GLU A 108 11.57 6.78 9.29
CA GLU A 108 12.81 6.20 9.85
C GLU A 108 12.57 5.05 10.85
N ALA A 109 11.45 5.09 11.58
CA ALA A 109 11.06 4.05 12.54
C ALA A 109 10.27 2.89 11.90
N CYS A 110 10.16 2.84 10.57
CA CYS A 110 9.41 1.81 9.85
C CYS A 110 10.30 1.07 8.85
N GLU A 111 10.05 -0.22 8.71
CA GLU A 111 10.65 -1.05 7.67
C GLU A 111 9.92 -0.81 6.35
N LEU A 112 10.66 -0.56 5.26
CA LEU A 112 10.11 -0.54 3.90
C LEU A 112 9.90 -1.99 3.44
N LEU A 113 8.63 -2.36 3.21
CA LEU A 113 8.24 -3.69 2.73
C LEU A 113 8.31 -3.81 1.20
N LEU A 114 7.85 -2.78 0.50
CA LEU A 114 7.68 -2.77 -0.96
C LEU A 114 7.73 -1.33 -1.45
N GLU A 115 8.41 -1.11 -2.58
CA GLU A 115 8.39 0.12 -3.36
C GLU A 115 8.23 -0.25 -4.85
N ALA A 116 7.24 0.33 -5.52
CA ALA A 116 6.90 0.00 -6.90
C ALA A 116 6.50 1.23 -7.72
N ARG A 117 6.81 1.19 -9.03
CA ARG A 117 6.50 2.23 -10.02
C ARG A 117 5.98 1.57 -11.30
N PRO A 118 5.10 2.26 -12.08
CA PRO A 118 4.53 1.75 -13.33
C PRO A 118 5.51 1.28 -14.41
#